data_AF-A0A819LQK8-F1
#
_entry.id   AF-A0A819LQK8-F1
#
_cell.length_a   1.000
_cell.length_b   1.000
_cell.length_c   1.000
_cell.angle_alpha   90.00
_cell.angle_beta   90.00
_cell.angle_gamma   90.00
#
_symmetry.space_group_name_H-M   'P 1'
#
loop_
_entity.id
_entity.type
_entity.pdbx_description
1 polymer ?
#
loop_
_entity_poly.entity_id
_entity_poly.type
_entity_poly.pdbx_seq_one_letter_code
_entity_poly.pdbx_strand_id
1 'polypeptide(L)'
;MSHDVNVPYCYYPKDFPNYAIKTSEPTAFGQRITIVKTQATYMPNEILNLTVDLIFETTQRIRIRIYDPTNKRYEVPIPVPAVETKANVTDYIVSLNQSPFAIVIIRKSTGTIFAMKTIRKKRSFLLSRSTFAGSGQFTAHWTGDNQATYENMYFSIPAILSFNMFGITHVGAVICGFSLNATEELCTRWMQLGSFYPFMINHNSIDAKDQDPAVFSWTAQQIMKQALLMRYSLIPFWYTLHHQAAMASKTIVQPLVSEYPNDENTFNIDQQFLVGRALLVSPNLKTLAKTVHAYIPQDIWYEFPSGVKLTSVGLFMDLDAPLEKINVHVRGGSIIPMQAPGPNLMIGRGNPFTLLVAQWASNNGTGNLFWDDGDSIDSIETKTYNYFEFTLNASNILTINATVTNYKDSPMRLDTVKILAVSKPIVSVTVNGKQHSDFFYNVPNQILLINSLDLDMLAQSSHTIQWTTTI
;
A
#
# COMPACT_ATOMS: atom_id res chain seq x y z
N MET A 1 31.81 16.55 9.68
CA MET A 1 30.89 15.42 9.45
C MET A 1 31.14 14.44 10.58
N SER A 2 30.25 14.38 11.58
CA SER A 2 30.34 13.33 12.60
C SER A 2 29.92 12.01 11.97
N HIS A 3 30.79 11.02 12.05
CA HIS A 3 30.48 9.63 11.73
C HIS A 3 29.53 9.09 12.79
N ASP A 4 28.23 9.32 12.62
CA ASP A 4 27.21 8.56 13.34
C ASP A 4 27.02 7.22 12.62
N VAL A 5 27.37 6.14 13.32
CA VAL A 5 27.59 4.78 12.78
C VAL A 5 26.29 4.07 12.36
N ASN A 6 25.12 4.72 12.44
CA ASN A 6 23.81 4.07 12.26
C ASN A 6 22.92 4.66 11.15
N VAL A 7 23.45 5.52 10.27
CA VAL A 7 22.67 6.07 9.16
C VAL A 7 22.92 5.22 7.90
N PRO A 8 21.91 4.52 7.35
CA PRO A 8 22.07 3.76 6.11
C PRO A 8 22.53 4.66 4.97
N TYR A 9 23.37 4.14 4.08
CA TYR A 9 23.84 4.88 2.90
C TYR A 9 22.70 5.36 1.98
N CYS A 10 21.47 4.87 2.13
CA CYS A 10 20.31 5.29 1.36
C CYS A 10 19.44 6.36 2.05
N TYR A 11 19.86 6.86 3.22
CA TYR A 11 19.16 7.91 3.93
C TYR A 11 19.56 9.30 3.40
N TYR A 12 18.56 10.11 3.07
CA TYR A 12 18.73 11.50 2.65
C TYR A 12 18.24 12.42 3.78
N PRO A 13 19.15 13.07 4.53
CA PRO A 13 18.75 13.99 5.59
C PRO A 13 18.07 15.25 5.02
N LYS A 14 17.41 16.04 5.88
CA LYS A 14 16.73 17.28 5.46
C LYS A 14 17.67 18.31 4.80
N ASP A 15 18.95 18.27 5.16
CA ASP A 15 20.03 19.09 4.62
C ASP A 15 20.80 18.40 3.47
N PHE A 16 20.25 17.31 2.89
CA PHE A 16 20.91 16.61 1.79
C PHE A 16 21.21 17.58 0.62
N PRO A 17 22.43 17.59 0.07
CA PRO A 17 22.83 18.55 -0.96
C PRO A 17 21.93 18.51 -2.21
N ASN A 18 21.29 19.65 -2.48
CA ASN A 18 20.38 19.86 -3.60
C ASN A 18 21.03 20.75 -4.68
N TYR A 19 20.46 20.74 -5.88
CA TYR A 19 20.86 21.67 -6.94
C TYR A 19 20.35 23.08 -6.64
N ALA A 20 21.05 24.09 -7.12
CA ALA A 20 20.63 25.48 -7.15
C ALA A 20 20.86 26.08 -8.55
N ILE A 21 20.08 27.08 -8.92
CA ILE A 21 20.27 27.79 -10.19
C ILE A 21 21.56 28.61 -10.13
N LYS A 22 22.47 28.38 -11.08
CA LYS A 22 23.70 29.14 -11.29
C LYS A 22 23.52 30.23 -12.35
N THR A 23 23.03 29.84 -13.52
CA THR A 23 22.72 30.78 -14.61
C THR A 23 21.38 30.44 -15.25
N SER A 24 20.78 31.44 -15.87
CA SER A 24 19.52 31.32 -16.59
C SER A 24 19.57 32.26 -17.78
N GLU A 25 19.53 31.72 -18.98
CA GLU A 25 19.71 32.44 -20.24
C GLU A 25 18.53 32.17 -21.19
N PRO A 26 18.03 33.18 -21.92
CA PRO A 26 17.00 32.97 -22.92
C PRO A 26 17.54 32.17 -24.11
N THR A 27 16.69 31.35 -24.73
CA THR A 27 16.96 30.64 -25.99
C THR A 27 15.87 30.95 -27.02
N ALA A 28 16.10 30.58 -28.28
CA ALA A 28 15.09 30.72 -29.34
C ALA A 28 13.76 30.00 -29.02
N PHE A 29 13.82 28.95 -28.20
CA PHE A 29 12.68 28.09 -27.85
C PHE A 29 12.17 28.29 -26.42
N GLY A 30 12.84 29.12 -25.61
CA GLY A 30 12.51 29.30 -24.21
C GLY A 30 13.67 29.78 -23.36
N GLN A 31 14.13 28.92 -22.46
CA GLN A 31 15.12 29.25 -21.44
C GLN A 31 16.04 28.06 -21.18
N ARG A 32 17.33 28.32 -21.04
CA ARG A 32 18.35 27.37 -20.63
C ARG A 32 18.87 27.76 -19.26
N ILE A 33 18.86 26.82 -18.33
CA ILE A 33 19.24 27.04 -16.95
C ILE A 33 20.40 26.11 -16.64
N THR A 34 21.47 26.65 -16.07
CA THR A 34 22.52 25.82 -15.47
C THR A 34 22.21 25.67 -14.00
N ILE A 35 22.03 24.43 -13.54
CA ILE A 35 21.86 24.13 -12.13
C ILE A 35 23.10 23.42 -11.60
N VAL A 36 23.50 23.75 -10.39
CA VAL A 36 24.72 23.23 -9.77
C VAL A 36 24.44 22.68 -8.39
N LYS A 37 25.05 21.53 -8.09
CA LYS A 37 25.12 21.00 -6.74
C LYS A 37 26.46 21.42 -6.14
N THR A 38 26.44 22.23 -5.08
CA THR A 38 27.65 22.81 -4.48
C THR A 38 28.49 21.82 -3.68
N GLN A 39 27.88 20.70 -3.26
CA GLN A 39 28.53 19.65 -2.51
C GLN A 39 28.18 18.30 -3.11
N ALA A 40 29.21 17.54 -3.51
CA ALA A 40 29.04 16.14 -3.89
C ALA A 40 28.55 15.34 -2.67
N THR A 41 27.64 14.42 -2.92
CA THR A 41 27.12 13.51 -1.90
C THR A 41 27.90 12.20 -1.95
N TYR A 42 27.50 11.23 -1.13
CA TYR A 42 28.08 9.89 -1.16
C TYR A 42 27.70 9.07 -2.41
N MET A 43 26.86 9.61 -3.31
CA MET A 43 26.44 8.90 -4.52
C MET A 43 27.56 8.80 -5.56
N PRO A 44 27.77 7.63 -6.18
CA PRO A 44 28.77 7.48 -7.23
C PRO A 44 28.35 8.22 -8.50
N ASN A 45 29.34 8.77 -9.22
CA ASN A 45 29.15 9.42 -10.53
C ASN A 45 28.14 10.58 -10.52
N GLU A 46 28.10 11.36 -9.44
CA GLU A 46 27.22 12.54 -9.40
C GLU A 46 27.61 13.59 -10.44
N ILE A 47 26.58 14.10 -11.12
CA ILE A 47 26.73 15.17 -12.12
C ILE A 47 26.53 16.51 -11.42
N LEU A 48 27.61 17.20 -11.06
CA LEU A 48 27.53 18.44 -10.27
C LEU A 48 26.95 19.63 -11.05
N ASN A 49 27.00 19.59 -12.39
CA ASN A 49 26.46 20.63 -13.26
C ASN A 49 25.49 19.99 -14.24
N LEU A 50 24.21 20.35 -14.13
CA LEU A 50 23.18 19.92 -15.09
C LEU A 50 22.69 21.12 -15.88
N THR A 51 22.29 20.87 -17.12
CA THR A 51 21.56 21.83 -17.93
C THR A 51 20.09 21.47 -17.93
N VAL A 52 19.24 22.48 -17.69
CA VAL A 52 17.80 22.39 -17.81
C VAL A 52 17.34 23.26 -18.98
N ASP A 53 16.79 22.64 -20.01
CA ASP A 53 16.14 23.34 -21.12
C ASP A 53 14.63 23.35 -20.89
N LEU A 54 14.06 24.56 -20.76
CA LEU A 54 12.63 24.83 -20.82
C LEU A 54 12.27 25.24 -22.25
N ILE A 55 11.52 24.39 -22.94
CA ILE A 55 11.14 24.55 -24.34
C ILE A 55 9.63 24.77 -24.38
N PHE A 56 9.19 25.96 -24.77
CA PHE A 56 7.78 26.35 -24.81
C PHE A 56 7.20 25.95 -26.17
N GLU A 57 6.83 24.67 -26.30
CA GLU A 57 6.49 24.05 -27.60
C GLU A 57 5.17 24.56 -28.18
N THR A 58 4.11 24.67 -27.37
CA THR A 58 2.80 25.20 -27.80
C THR A 58 2.12 25.96 -26.67
N THR A 59 0.96 26.57 -26.93
CA THR A 59 0.13 27.21 -25.91
C THR A 59 -0.15 26.33 -24.70
N GLN A 60 -0.25 25.00 -24.89
CA GLN A 60 -0.60 24.05 -23.83
C GLN A 60 0.52 23.05 -23.51
N ARG A 61 1.69 23.18 -24.14
CA ARG A 61 2.77 22.19 -24.02
C ARG A 61 4.11 22.86 -23.76
N ILE A 62 4.71 22.51 -22.63
CA ILE A 62 6.11 22.76 -22.31
C ILE A 62 6.87 21.44 -22.30
N ARG A 63 8.09 21.45 -22.81
CA ARG A 63 9.05 20.37 -22.66
C ARG A 63 10.17 20.81 -21.75
N ILE A 64 10.45 20.01 -20.73
CA ILE A 64 11.53 20.21 -19.77
C ILE A 64 12.56 19.11 -20.02
N ARG A 65 13.79 19.48 -20.33
CA ARG A 65 14.91 18.52 -20.44
C ARG A 65 15.91 18.83 -19.34
N ILE A 66 16.33 17.82 -18.59
CA ILE A 66 17.41 17.94 -17.59
C ILE A 66 18.48 16.93 -18.01
N TYR A 67 19.69 17.40 -18.29
CA TYR A 67 20.74 16.55 -18.85
C TYR A 67 22.14 16.98 -18.43
N ASP A 68 23.09 16.04 -18.51
CA ASP A 68 24.52 16.30 -18.37
C ASP A 68 25.03 17.00 -19.64
N PRO A 69 25.54 18.24 -19.56
CA PRO A 69 26.03 18.95 -20.72
C PRO A 69 27.35 18.38 -21.27
N THR A 70 28.09 17.60 -20.47
CA THR A 70 29.40 17.05 -20.80
C THR A 70 29.29 15.65 -21.39
N ASN A 71 28.43 14.80 -20.84
CA ASN A 71 28.31 13.41 -21.26
C ASN A 71 26.96 13.13 -21.93
N LYS A 72 27.02 12.66 -23.19
CA LYS A 72 25.82 12.19 -23.89
C LYS A 72 25.37 10.85 -23.32
N ARG A 73 24.11 10.78 -22.90
CA ARG A 73 23.44 9.52 -22.55
C ARG A 73 22.46 9.15 -23.65
N TYR A 74 22.18 7.86 -23.80
CA TYR A 74 21.07 7.39 -24.62
C TYR A 74 19.75 8.03 -24.14
N GLU A 75 19.06 8.70 -25.07
CA GLU A 75 17.72 9.25 -24.87
C GLU A 75 16.72 8.40 -25.67
N VAL A 76 15.63 7.96 -25.03
CA VAL A 76 14.56 7.26 -25.74
C VAL A 76 13.99 8.20 -26.81
N PRO A 77 13.89 7.77 -28.09
CA PRO A 77 13.29 8.58 -29.14
C PRO A 77 11.81 8.80 -28.85
N ILE A 78 11.47 9.95 -28.25
CA ILE A 78 10.07 10.34 -28.03
C ILE A 78 9.67 11.23 -29.21
N PRO A 79 8.58 10.92 -29.94
CA PRO A 79 8.05 11.81 -30.96
C PRO A 79 7.62 13.12 -30.29
N VAL A 80 8.35 14.18 -30.61
CA VAL A 80 8.15 15.53 -30.10
C VAL A 80 7.94 16.46 -31.28
N PRO A 81 7.00 17.42 -31.21
CA PRO A 81 6.83 18.43 -32.25
C PRO A 81 8.16 19.12 -32.54
N ALA A 82 8.46 19.35 -33.82
CA ALA A 82 9.54 20.23 -34.19
C ALA A 82 9.15 21.67 -33.80
N VAL A 83 9.83 22.23 -32.81
CA VAL A 83 9.57 23.60 -32.34
C VAL A 83 10.50 24.54 -33.10
N GLU A 84 9.95 25.35 -33.99
CA GLU A 84 10.73 26.35 -34.74
C GLU A 84 10.89 27.66 -33.97
N THR A 85 9.88 28.04 -33.17
CA THR A 85 9.90 29.23 -32.30
C THR A 85 9.16 28.95 -30.99
N LYS A 86 9.51 29.67 -29.91
CA LYS A 86 8.78 29.57 -28.63
C LYS A 86 7.31 30.01 -28.79
N ALA A 87 6.40 29.38 -28.05
CA ALA A 87 5.00 29.78 -28.02
C ALA A 87 4.83 31.25 -27.59
N ASN A 88 4.14 32.06 -28.39
CA ASN A 88 3.89 33.48 -28.12
C ASN A 88 2.97 33.70 -26.91
N VAL A 89 2.01 32.79 -26.72
CA VAL A 89 1.09 32.77 -25.60
C VAL A 89 1.05 31.37 -25.04
N THR A 90 0.99 31.25 -23.73
CA THR A 90 0.87 29.99 -23.01
C THR A 90 -0.38 30.02 -22.13
N ASP A 91 -1.01 28.87 -21.93
CA ASP A 91 -2.05 28.65 -20.92
C ASP A 91 -1.44 28.33 -19.55
N TYR A 92 -0.12 28.42 -19.42
CA TYR A 92 0.62 28.13 -18.20
C TYR A 92 1.73 29.16 -17.92
N ILE A 93 2.18 29.23 -16.67
CA ILE A 93 3.27 30.05 -16.15
C ILE A 93 4.35 29.08 -15.67
N VAL A 94 5.62 29.39 -15.91
CA VAL A 94 6.74 28.65 -15.34
C VAL A 94 7.36 29.53 -14.26
N SER A 95 7.41 29.01 -13.05
CA SER A 95 8.11 29.61 -11.91
C SER A 95 9.26 28.69 -11.50
N LEU A 96 10.36 29.29 -11.06
CA LEU A 96 11.58 28.59 -10.70
C LEU A 96 11.92 28.92 -9.25
N ASN A 97 12.20 27.90 -8.45
CA ASN A 97 12.83 28.10 -7.15
C ASN A 97 14.35 28.12 -7.33
N GLN A 98 15.03 29.11 -6.75
CA GLN A 98 16.47 29.29 -6.92
C GLN A 98 17.27 28.19 -6.19
N SER A 99 16.90 27.91 -4.93
CA SER A 99 17.55 26.92 -4.07
C SER A 99 16.58 26.46 -2.95
N PRO A 100 16.31 25.16 -2.79
CA PRO A 100 16.66 24.09 -3.72
C PRO A 100 15.96 24.31 -5.07
N PHE A 101 16.65 23.98 -6.17
CA PHE A 101 16.12 24.12 -7.52
C PHE A 101 14.82 23.33 -7.65
N ALA A 102 13.77 24.02 -8.10
CA ALA A 102 12.49 23.40 -8.44
C ALA A 102 11.86 24.13 -9.63
N ILE A 103 11.14 23.39 -10.46
CA ILE A 103 10.34 23.94 -11.55
C ILE A 103 8.87 23.80 -11.18
N VAL A 104 8.14 24.90 -11.28
CA VAL A 104 6.75 25.01 -10.88
C VAL A 104 5.94 25.50 -12.08
N ILE A 105 5.10 24.64 -12.64
CA ILE A 105 4.24 24.99 -13.78
C ILE A 105 2.85 25.36 -13.26
N ILE A 106 2.25 26.48 -13.67
CA ILE A 106 0.96 26.97 -13.18
C ILE A 106 0.01 27.20 -14.34
N ARG A 107 -1.13 26.52 -14.43
CA ARG A 107 -2.14 26.79 -15.44
C ARG A 107 -2.81 28.15 -15.19
N LYS A 108 -2.79 29.07 -16.16
CA LYS A 108 -3.30 30.44 -16.06
C LYS A 108 -4.79 30.51 -15.77
N SER A 109 -5.60 29.70 -16.47
CA SER A 109 -7.07 29.75 -16.37
C SER A 109 -7.62 29.36 -15.00
N THR A 110 -6.84 28.60 -14.22
CA THR A 110 -7.29 27.93 -12.99
C THR A 110 -6.38 28.22 -11.80
N GLY A 111 -5.23 28.87 -12.02
CA GLY A 111 -4.17 28.97 -11.02
C GLY A 111 -3.58 27.60 -10.61
N THR A 112 -3.83 26.54 -11.36
CA THR A 112 -3.41 25.17 -11.04
C THR A 112 -1.89 25.03 -11.19
N ILE A 113 -1.16 25.16 -10.09
CA ILE A 113 0.25 24.76 -9.93
C ILE A 113 0.42 23.23 -10.01
N PHE A 114 1.15 22.69 -10.98
CA PHE A 114 1.61 21.29 -11.07
C PHE A 114 2.45 20.81 -9.86
N ALA A 115 2.53 21.59 -8.78
CA ALA A 115 2.76 21.16 -7.42
C ALA A 115 1.40 20.95 -6.72
N MET A 116 0.81 19.76 -6.91
CA MET A 116 -0.56 19.43 -6.48
C MET A 116 -0.87 19.75 -5.00
N LYS A 117 0.14 19.71 -4.12
CA LYS A 117 0.01 20.08 -2.69
C LYS A 117 -0.37 21.56 -2.48
N THR A 118 0.15 22.49 -3.28
CA THR A 118 -0.09 23.93 -3.10
C THR A 118 -1.49 24.35 -3.57
N ILE A 119 -2.04 23.70 -4.61
CA ILE A 119 -3.41 24.00 -5.08
C ILE A 119 -4.44 23.28 -4.22
N ARG A 120 -4.32 21.95 -4.09
CA ARG A 120 -5.36 21.17 -3.43
C ARG A 120 -5.39 21.42 -1.92
N LYS A 121 -4.27 21.90 -1.36
CA LYS A 121 -4.02 21.96 0.09
C LYS A 121 -4.33 20.63 0.79
N LYS A 122 -4.19 19.54 0.02
CA LYS A 122 -4.52 18.15 0.35
C LYS A 122 -3.45 17.22 -0.20
N ARG A 123 -3.29 16.05 0.41
CA ARG A 123 -2.46 14.95 -0.10
C ARG A 123 -2.86 14.65 -1.53
N SER A 124 -1.87 14.45 -2.36
CA SER A 124 -2.06 14.21 -3.78
C SER A 124 -1.44 12.89 -4.16
N PHE A 125 -2.09 12.21 -5.09
CA PHE A 125 -1.58 10.96 -5.63
C PHE A 125 -0.68 11.28 -6.83
N LEU A 126 0.57 10.86 -6.75
CA LEU A 126 1.54 10.91 -7.85
C LEU A 126 1.92 9.47 -8.17
N LEU A 127 1.97 9.16 -9.47
CA LEU A 127 2.33 7.85 -9.98
C LEU A 127 3.42 8.03 -11.03
N SER A 128 4.59 7.43 -10.81
CA SER A 128 5.75 7.58 -11.68
C SER A 128 6.26 6.23 -12.17
N ARG A 129 6.58 6.15 -13.47
CA ARG A 129 7.23 4.99 -14.07
C ARG A 129 8.71 4.95 -13.73
N SER A 130 9.43 6.07 -13.91
CA SER A 130 10.85 6.15 -13.59
C SER A 130 11.04 6.50 -12.13
N THR A 131 11.97 5.83 -11.46
CA THR A 131 12.30 6.06 -10.06
C THR A 131 13.82 6.06 -9.86
N PHE A 132 14.26 6.72 -8.78
CA PHE A 132 15.60 6.65 -8.21
C PHE A 132 15.49 6.44 -6.71
N ALA A 133 16.60 6.13 -6.02
CA ALA A 133 16.61 6.07 -4.57
C ALA A 133 16.01 7.35 -3.95
N GLY A 134 15.12 7.19 -2.96
CA GLY A 134 14.35 8.28 -2.34
C GLY A 134 13.04 8.66 -3.04
N SER A 135 12.74 8.13 -4.24
CA SER A 135 11.50 8.49 -4.97
C SER A 135 10.21 8.17 -4.20
N GLY A 136 10.24 7.15 -3.34
CA GLY A 136 9.07 6.72 -2.55
C GLY A 136 8.56 7.77 -1.55
N GLN A 137 9.36 8.80 -1.25
CA GLN A 137 8.92 9.96 -0.46
C GLN A 137 7.86 10.80 -1.20
N PHE A 138 7.82 10.72 -2.53
CA PHE A 138 7.03 11.63 -3.37
C PHE A 138 5.97 10.93 -4.20
N THR A 139 6.23 9.69 -4.64
CA THR A 139 5.40 9.04 -5.67
C THR A 139 5.15 7.56 -5.36
N ALA A 140 3.97 7.11 -5.76
CA ALA A 140 3.69 5.71 -6.02
C ALA A 140 4.42 5.25 -7.29
N HIS A 141 4.49 3.94 -7.48
CA HIS A 141 5.08 3.32 -8.67
C HIS A 141 4.19 2.21 -9.23
N TRP A 142 4.26 1.99 -10.54
CA TRP A 142 3.77 0.77 -11.16
C TRP A 142 4.88 0.14 -11.97
N THR A 143 4.92 -1.20 -12.02
CA THR A 143 6.03 -1.98 -12.60
C THR A 143 6.14 -1.88 -14.13
N GLY A 144 5.43 -0.96 -14.78
CA GLY A 144 5.50 -0.70 -16.20
C GLY A 144 4.59 -1.58 -17.05
N ASP A 145 5.02 -1.77 -18.30
CA ASP A 145 4.23 -2.26 -19.42
C ASP A 145 4.34 -3.80 -19.53
N ASN A 146 3.84 -4.51 -18.52
CA ASN A 146 3.85 -5.97 -18.46
C ASN A 146 2.91 -6.63 -19.49
N GLN A 147 3.07 -7.94 -19.69
CA GLN A 147 2.24 -8.74 -20.61
C GLN A 147 1.16 -9.52 -19.87
N ALA A 148 0.06 -9.80 -20.56
CA ALA A 148 -1.02 -10.68 -20.11
C ALA A 148 -0.61 -12.16 -20.13
N THR A 149 0.37 -12.53 -19.30
CA THR A 149 0.88 -13.91 -19.15
C THR A 149 1.01 -14.31 -17.67
N TYR A 150 0.90 -15.61 -17.37
CA TYR A 150 1.12 -16.13 -16.01
C TYR A 150 2.55 -15.86 -15.50
N GLU A 151 3.53 -15.85 -16.40
CA GLU A 151 4.91 -15.50 -16.08
C GLU A 151 5.04 -14.05 -15.58
N ASN A 152 4.38 -13.10 -16.25
CA ASN A 152 4.37 -11.69 -15.81
C ASN A 152 3.53 -11.49 -14.54
N MET A 153 2.47 -12.30 -14.36
CA MET A 153 1.74 -12.35 -13.09
C MET A 153 2.64 -12.85 -11.94
N TYR A 154 3.47 -13.87 -12.18
CA TYR A 154 4.48 -14.32 -11.21
C TYR A 154 5.50 -13.22 -10.92
N PHE A 155 6.15 -12.65 -11.95
CA PHE A 155 7.20 -11.63 -11.78
C PHE A 155 6.73 -10.34 -11.11
N SER A 156 5.42 -10.07 -11.09
CA SER A 156 4.86 -8.97 -10.31
C SER A 156 5.23 -9.05 -8.81
N ILE A 157 5.32 -10.26 -8.24
CA ILE A 157 5.59 -10.49 -6.82
C ILE A 157 7.02 -10.06 -6.45
N PRO A 158 8.09 -10.63 -7.04
CA PRO A 158 9.46 -10.20 -6.74
C PRO A 158 9.70 -8.73 -7.10
N ALA A 159 9.02 -8.18 -8.11
CA ALA A 159 9.10 -6.75 -8.41
C ALA A 159 8.54 -5.90 -7.25
N ILE A 160 7.32 -6.19 -6.77
CA ILE A 160 6.69 -5.48 -5.65
C ILE A 160 7.50 -5.62 -4.36
N LEU A 161 8.03 -6.81 -4.09
CA LEU A 161 8.93 -7.07 -2.95
C LEU A 161 10.18 -6.19 -3.03
N SER A 162 10.82 -6.14 -4.21
CA SER A 162 12.00 -5.31 -4.44
C SER A 162 11.71 -3.83 -4.22
N PHE A 163 10.58 -3.31 -4.72
CA PHE A 163 10.21 -1.91 -4.53
C PHE A 163 9.89 -1.55 -3.07
N ASN A 164 9.34 -2.49 -2.29
CA ASN A 164 9.22 -2.31 -0.84
C ASN A 164 10.60 -2.17 -0.19
N MET A 165 11.59 -2.99 -0.59
CA MET A 165 12.98 -2.86 -0.14
C MET A 165 13.63 -1.54 -0.60
N PHE A 166 13.27 -1.03 -1.78
CA PHE A 166 13.73 0.27 -2.29
C PHE A 166 13.08 1.47 -1.59
N GLY A 167 12.19 1.26 -0.62
CA GLY A 167 11.48 2.31 0.10
C GLY A 167 10.34 2.94 -0.70
N ILE A 168 9.83 2.26 -1.74
CA ILE A 168 8.70 2.67 -2.58
C ILE A 168 7.56 1.70 -2.32
N THR A 169 6.89 1.87 -1.18
CA THR A 169 5.94 0.87 -0.65
C THR A 169 4.56 0.92 -1.31
N HIS A 170 4.16 2.04 -1.89
CA HIS A 170 2.92 2.14 -2.68
C HIS A 170 3.18 1.76 -4.14
N VAL A 171 3.28 0.46 -4.39
CA VAL A 171 3.68 -0.14 -5.67
C VAL A 171 2.72 -1.26 -6.09
N GLY A 172 2.60 -1.49 -7.40
CA GLY A 172 1.81 -2.59 -7.96
C GLY A 172 2.12 -2.85 -9.43
N ALA A 173 1.63 -3.98 -9.95
CA ALA A 173 1.66 -4.29 -11.37
C ALA A 173 0.31 -3.99 -12.03
N VAL A 174 0.30 -3.82 -13.36
CA VAL A 174 -0.96 -3.74 -14.11
C VAL A 174 -1.61 -5.12 -14.11
N ILE A 175 -2.76 -5.19 -13.44
CA ILE A 175 -3.53 -6.42 -13.27
C ILE A 175 -4.14 -6.83 -14.60
N CYS A 176 -4.15 -8.14 -14.86
CA CYS A 176 -4.51 -8.78 -16.14
C CYS A 176 -3.47 -8.56 -17.27
N GLY A 177 -2.50 -7.67 -17.07
CA GLY A 177 -1.39 -7.38 -18.00
C GLY A 177 -1.69 -6.17 -18.88
N PHE A 178 -0.69 -5.32 -19.13
CA PHE A 178 -0.88 -4.12 -19.95
C PHE A 178 -0.98 -4.43 -21.46
N SER A 179 -0.15 -5.34 -21.95
CA SER A 179 -0.09 -5.73 -23.36
C SER A 179 -0.54 -7.17 -23.57
N LEU A 180 -0.87 -7.53 -24.82
CA LEU A 180 -1.54 -8.79 -25.20
C LEU A 180 -2.98 -8.85 -24.65
N ASN A 181 -3.69 -9.95 -24.94
CA ASN A 181 -5.08 -10.14 -24.52
C ASN A 181 -5.14 -11.08 -23.31
N ALA A 182 -5.68 -10.61 -22.20
CA ALA A 182 -5.92 -11.46 -21.03
C ALA A 182 -6.97 -12.54 -21.31
N THR A 183 -6.72 -13.75 -20.81
CA THR A 183 -7.76 -14.77 -20.69
C THR A 183 -8.59 -14.51 -19.43
N GLU A 184 -9.84 -14.99 -19.42
CA GLU A 184 -10.71 -14.87 -18.24
C GLU A 184 -10.09 -15.52 -16.99
N GLU A 185 -9.47 -16.68 -17.14
CA GLU A 185 -8.81 -17.37 -16.03
C GLU A 185 -7.63 -16.55 -15.50
N LEU A 186 -6.74 -16.07 -16.39
CA LEU A 186 -5.59 -15.25 -16.01
C LEU A 186 -6.06 -13.99 -15.29
N CYS A 187 -7.03 -13.26 -15.85
CA CYS A 187 -7.51 -12.02 -15.26
C CYS A 187 -8.21 -12.27 -13.92
N THR A 188 -8.93 -13.39 -13.78
CA THR A 188 -9.53 -13.79 -12.49
C THR A 188 -8.46 -14.04 -11.43
N ARG A 189 -7.41 -14.81 -11.74
CA ARG A 189 -6.28 -15.07 -10.84
C ARG A 189 -5.51 -13.80 -10.52
N TRP A 190 -5.30 -12.94 -11.50
CA TRP A 190 -4.56 -11.70 -11.30
C TRP A 190 -5.37 -10.67 -10.50
N MET A 191 -6.70 -10.62 -10.64
CA MET A 191 -7.55 -9.80 -9.77
C MET A 191 -7.51 -10.29 -8.32
N GLN A 192 -7.49 -11.61 -8.10
CA GLN A 192 -7.29 -12.18 -6.77
C GLN A 192 -5.94 -11.77 -6.15
N LEU A 193 -4.84 -11.96 -6.88
CA LEU A 193 -3.50 -11.58 -6.45
C LEU A 193 -3.38 -10.05 -6.26
N GLY A 194 -3.82 -9.29 -7.25
CA GLY A 194 -3.71 -7.84 -7.30
C GLY A 194 -4.51 -7.12 -6.22
N SER A 195 -5.57 -7.75 -5.70
CA SER A 195 -6.25 -7.29 -4.49
C SER A 195 -5.34 -7.16 -3.26
N PHE A 196 -4.16 -7.78 -3.29
CA PHE A 196 -3.12 -7.70 -2.26
C PHE A 196 -1.89 -6.87 -2.66
N TYR A 197 -1.93 -6.14 -3.77
CA TYR A 197 -0.89 -5.14 -4.05
C TYR A 197 -1.14 -3.84 -3.27
N PRO A 198 -0.11 -3.16 -2.75
CA PRO A 198 -0.28 -1.85 -2.14
C PRO A 198 -0.97 -0.85 -3.08
N PHE A 199 -0.52 -0.79 -4.34
CA PHE A 199 -1.20 -0.08 -5.42
C PHE A 199 -1.91 -1.07 -6.34
N MET A 200 -3.25 -1.00 -6.42
CA MET A 200 -4.05 -1.91 -7.23
C MET A 200 -4.60 -1.15 -8.44
N ILE A 201 -4.24 -1.58 -9.65
CA ILE A 201 -4.72 -0.98 -10.90
C ILE A 201 -4.96 -2.05 -11.97
N ASN A 202 -6.10 -1.96 -12.66
CA ASN A 202 -6.32 -2.59 -13.96
C ASN A 202 -6.17 -1.48 -15.01
N HIS A 203 -5.28 -1.72 -15.97
CA HIS A 203 -4.96 -0.81 -17.06
C HIS A 203 -4.67 -1.65 -18.31
N ASN A 204 -4.77 -1.07 -19.50
CA ASN A 204 -4.66 -1.83 -20.74
C ASN A 204 -4.08 -0.99 -21.87
N SER A 205 -3.43 -1.65 -22.83
CA SER A 205 -2.95 -1.04 -24.06
C SER A 205 -4.11 -0.73 -25.01
N ILE A 206 -3.92 0.24 -25.91
CA ILE A 206 -4.94 0.72 -26.85
C ILE A 206 -5.43 -0.37 -27.82
N ASP A 207 -4.58 -1.33 -28.16
CA ASP A 207 -4.88 -2.36 -29.17
C ASP A 207 -5.36 -3.68 -28.56
N ALA A 208 -5.38 -3.80 -27.23
CA ALA A 208 -5.81 -5.01 -26.54
C ALA A 208 -7.33 -5.02 -26.33
N LYS A 209 -7.90 -6.23 -26.22
CA LYS A 209 -9.30 -6.42 -25.86
C LYS A 209 -9.57 -5.88 -24.45
N ASP A 210 -10.77 -5.35 -24.25
CA ASP A 210 -11.23 -4.91 -22.93
C ASP A 210 -11.08 -6.02 -21.89
N GLN A 211 -10.63 -5.63 -20.70
CA GLN A 211 -10.30 -6.54 -19.59
C GLN A 211 -10.67 -5.96 -18.22
N ASP A 212 -11.51 -4.93 -18.18
CA ASP A 212 -12.11 -4.52 -16.92
C ASP A 212 -13.05 -5.63 -16.41
N PRO A 213 -13.28 -5.75 -15.08
CA PRO A 213 -14.01 -6.89 -14.54
C PRO A 213 -15.38 -7.14 -15.19
N ALA A 214 -16.07 -6.09 -15.67
CA ALA A 214 -17.44 -6.20 -16.18
C ALA A 214 -17.55 -6.87 -17.56
N VAL A 215 -16.45 -7.04 -18.29
CA VAL A 215 -16.45 -7.67 -19.63
C VAL A 215 -16.42 -9.20 -19.59
N PHE A 216 -16.04 -9.78 -18.46
CA PHE A 216 -15.92 -11.23 -18.29
C PHE A 216 -17.27 -11.89 -17.94
N SER A 217 -17.28 -13.22 -17.92
CA SER A 217 -18.46 -13.99 -17.51
C SER A 217 -18.97 -13.58 -16.12
N TRP A 218 -20.26 -13.79 -15.87
CA TRP A 218 -20.87 -13.49 -14.57
C TRP A 218 -20.15 -14.23 -13.41
N THR A 219 -19.69 -15.46 -13.66
CA THR A 219 -18.92 -16.24 -12.69
C THR A 219 -17.59 -15.58 -12.35
N ALA A 220 -16.81 -15.17 -13.36
CA ALA A 220 -15.56 -14.45 -13.15
C ALA A 220 -15.79 -13.12 -12.42
N GLN A 221 -16.84 -12.37 -12.79
CA GLN A 221 -17.25 -11.14 -12.11
C GLN A 221 -17.50 -11.35 -10.62
N GLN A 222 -18.19 -12.42 -10.21
CA GLN A 222 -18.42 -12.69 -8.78
C GLN A 222 -17.12 -12.96 -8.03
N ILE A 223 -16.19 -13.70 -8.64
CA ILE A 223 -14.89 -14.02 -8.03
C ILE A 223 -14.04 -12.75 -7.89
N MET A 224 -13.95 -11.95 -8.96
CA MET A 224 -13.23 -10.66 -8.95
C MET A 224 -13.84 -9.68 -7.93
N LYS A 225 -15.17 -9.62 -7.87
CA LYS A 225 -15.90 -8.82 -6.88
C LYS A 225 -15.57 -9.28 -5.46
N GLN A 226 -15.53 -10.58 -5.19
CA GLN A 226 -15.18 -11.09 -3.87
C GLN A 226 -13.75 -10.70 -3.47
N ALA A 227 -12.80 -10.77 -4.40
CA ALA A 227 -11.42 -10.30 -4.16
C ALA A 227 -11.37 -8.79 -3.87
N LEU A 228 -12.18 -7.98 -4.55
CA LEU A 228 -12.28 -6.53 -4.29
C LEU A 228 -12.92 -6.23 -2.93
N LEU A 229 -14.03 -6.90 -2.59
CA LEU A 229 -14.69 -6.73 -1.29
C LEU A 229 -13.76 -7.14 -0.14
N MET A 230 -12.98 -8.19 -0.32
CA MET A 230 -11.95 -8.61 0.61
C MET A 230 -10.91 -7.50 0.83
N ARG A 231 -10.37 -6.92 -0.24
CA ARG A 231 -9.45 -5.78 -0.15
C ARG A 231 -10.09 -4.59 0.56
N TYR A 232 -11.32 -4.23 0.18
CA TYR A 232 -12.02 -3.07 0.75
C TYR A 232 -12.30 -3.26 2.24
N SER A 233 -12.54 -4.49 2.68
CA SER A 233 -12.70 -4.78 4.11
C SER A 233 -11.43 -4.55 4.92
N LEU A 234 -10.26 -4.66 4.28
CA LEU A 234 -8.94 -4.48 4.87
C LEU A 234 -8.40 -3.05 4.73
N ILE A 235 -9.17 -2.07 4.24
CA ILE A 235 -8.67 -0.71 4.05
C ILE A 235 -8.12 -0.08 5.34
N PRO A 236 -8.76 -0.23 6.53
CA PRO A 236 -8.17 0.26 7.77
C PRO A 236 -6.79 -0.35 8.08
N PHE A 237 -6.63 -1.64 7.79
CA PHE A 237 -5.35 -2.33 7.92
C PHE A 237 -4.31 -1.81 6.92
N TRP A 238 -4.65 -1.73 5.62
CA TRP A 238 -3.77 -1.17 4.58
C TRP A 238 -3.32 0.26 4.93
N TYR A 239 -4.26 1.10 5.34
CA TYR A 239 -3.97 2.50 5.68
C TYR A 239 -3.07 2.63 6.91
N THR A 240 -3.26 1.75 7.90
CA THR A 240 -2.37 1.66 9.06
C THR A 240 -0.97 1.21 8.66
N LEU A 241 -0.82 0.25 7.75
CA LEU A 241 0.49 -0.15 7.22
C LEU A 241 1.17 0.99 6.45
N HIS A 242 0.42 1.77 5.66
CA HIS A 242 0.95 2.97 4.99
C HIS A 242 1.45 4.02 5.98
N HIS A 243 0.72 4.27 7.07
CA HIS A 243 1.18 5.14 8.15
C HIS A 243 2.48 4.61 8.78
N GLN A 244 2.54 3.31 9.09
CA GLN A 244 3.74 2.71 9.67
C GLN A 244 4.96 2.77 8.72
N ALA A 245 4.74 2.58 7.42
CA ALA A 245 5.78 2.72 6.42
C ALA A 245 6.31 4.16 6.36
N ALA A 246 5.42 5.16 6.42
CA ALA A 246 5.79 6.57 6.41
C ALA A 246 6.54 7.02 7.67
N MET A 247 6.20 6.46 8.83
CA MET A 247 6.73 6.91 10.13
C MET A 247 7.94 6.12 10.63
N ALA A 248 8.05 4.85 10.28
CA ALA A 248 9.05 3.94 10.85
C ALA A 248 9.82 3.16 9.77
N SER A 249 9.77 3.60 8.51
CA SER A 249 10.46 2.97 7.37
C SER A 249 10.16 1.47 7.25
N LYS A 250 8.96 1.04 7.66
CA LYS A 250 8.52 -0.35 7.51
C LYS A 250 8.11 -0.65 6.08
N THR A 251 8.27 -1.90 5.67
CA THR A 251 7.70 -2.43 4.43
C THR A 251 6.21 -2.73 4.62
N ILE A 252 5.43 -2.65 3.54
CA ILE A 252 4.01 -3.02 3.55
C ILE A 252 3.85 -4.45 3.05
N VAL A 253 4.52 -4.77 1.95
CA VAL A 253 4.63 -6.13 1.43
C VAL A 253 6.07 -6.59 1.60
N GLN A 254 6.26 -7.77 2.18
CA GLN A 254 7.58 -8.26 2.55
C GLN A 254 7.76 -9.76 2.27
N PRO A 255 8.99 -10.19 1.96
CA PRO A 255 9.28 -11.60 1.75
C PRO A 255 9.23 -12.34 3.10
N LEU A 256 9.00 -13.65 3.06
CA LEU A 256 8.85 -14.46 4.28
C LEU A 256 10.10 -14.39 5.16
N VAL A 257 11.29 -14.34 4.55
CA VAL A 257 12.58 -14.21 5.26
C VAL A 257 12.67 -12.99 6.18
N SER A 258 11.92 -11.91 5.90
CA SER A 258 11.90 -10.72 6.76
C SER A 258 11.29 -11.00 8.14
N GLU A 259 10.37 -11.94 8.25
CA GLU A 259 9.73 -12.34 9.52
C GLU A 259 10.28 -13.66 10.08
N TYR A 260 10.92 -14.47 9.24
CA TYR A 260 11.48 -15.78 9.59
C TYR A 260 12.95 -15.91 9.15
N PRO A 261 13.86 -15.04 9.61
CA PRO A 261 15.24 -14.99 9.11
C PRO A 261 16.10 -16.21 9.49
N ASN A 262 15.68 -16.99 10.49
CA ASN A 262 16.36 -18.21 10.94
C ASN A 262 15.86 -19.47 10.22
N ASP A 263 14.89 -19.34 9.31
CA ASP A 263 14.33 -20.44 8.55
C ASP A 263 14.83 -20.34 7.10
N GLU A 264 15.87 -21.14 6.78
CA GLU A 264 16.54 -21.12 5.47
C GLU A 264 15.60 -21.45 4.31
N ASN A 265 14.49 -22.16 4.55
CA ASN A 265 13.50 -22.45 3.52
C ASN A 265 12.86 -21.17 2.96
N THR A 266 12.87 -20.08 3.73
CA THR A 266 12.23 -18.81 3.34
C THR A 266 13.07 -17.96 2.39
N PHE A 267 14.36 -18.27 2.21
CA PHE A 267 15.31 -17.38 1.52
C PHE A 267 15.03 -17.27 0.02
N ASN A 268 14.57 -18.36 -0.59
CA ASN A 268 14.32 -18.44 -2.03
C ASN A 268 12.83 -18.36 -2.39
N ILE A 269 11.96 -17.97 -1.45
CA ILE A 269 10.52 -17.88 -1.69
C ILE A 269 10.17 -16.54 -2.33
N ASP A 270 9.71 -16.58 -3.57
CA ASP A 270 9.31 -15.41 -4.38
C ASP A 270 7.91 -15.54 -4.99
N GLN A 271 7.20 -16.64 -4.69
CA GLN A 271 5.82 -16.91 -5.16
C GLN A 271 4.75 -16.62 -4.09
N GLN A 272 5.19 -16.23 -2.89
CA GLN A 272 4.35 -15.91 -1.74
C GLN A 272 4.87 -14.63 -1.09
N PHE A 273 4.03 -13.91 -0.36
CA PHE A 273 4.46 -12.74 0.37
C PHE A 273 3.59 -12.49 1.60
N LEU A 274 4.12 -11.69 2.52
CA LEU A 274 3.38 -11.18 3.65
C LEU A 274 2.86 -9.77 3.37
N VAL A 275 1.66 -9.46 3.86
CA VAL A 275 1.15 -8.09 3.98
C VAL A 275 1.23 -7.68 5.46
N GLY A 276 2.11 -6.73 5.75
CA GLY A 276 2.59 -6.49 7.10
C GLY A 276 3.11 -7.79 7.73
N ARG A 277 2.82 -7.98 9.01
CA ARG A 277 3.13 -9.24 9.74
C ARG A 277 1.96 -10.20 9.84
N ALA A 278 0.79 -9.77 9.38
CA ALA A 278 -0.48 -10.37 9.78
C ALA A 278 -1.08 -11.28 8.71
N LEU A 279 -0.81 -11.06 7.42
CA LEU A 279 -1.39 -11.84 6.33
C LEU A 279 -0.31 -12.52 5.50
N LEU A 280 -0.44 -13.83 5.25
CA LEU A 280 0.33 -14.59 4.27
C LEU A 280 -0.52 -14.84 3.03
N VAL A 281 -0.05 -14.38 1.87
CA VAL A 281 -0.73 -14.53 0.59
C VAL A 281 0.00 -15.58 -0.24
N SER A 282 -0.72 -16.64 -0.62
CA SER A 282 -0.22 -17.77 -1.43
C SER A 282 -1.08 -17.90 -2.71
N PRO A 283 -0.80 -17.09 -3.74
CA PRO A 283 -1.59 -17.03 -4.96
C PRO A 283 -1.38 -18.27 -5.85
N ASN A 284 -2.37 -18.59 -6.68
CA ASN A 284 -2.19 -19.56 -7.75
C ASN A 284 -1.63 -18.86 -9.00
N LEU A 285 -0.43 -19.27 -9.40
CA LEU A 285 0.34 -18.65 -10.49
C LEU A 285 0.46 -19.52 -11.75
N LYS A 286 -0.32 -20.61 -11.85
CA LYS A 286 -0.24 -21.57 -12.95
C LYS A 286 -1.58 -21.71 -13.66
N THR A 287 -1.54 -21.90 -14.98
CA THR A 287 -2.74 -22.15 -15.78
C THR A 287 -3.38 -23.48 -15.42
N LEU A 288 -4.71 -23.49 -15.30
CA LEU A 288 -5.57 -24.65 -15.01
C LEU A 288 -5.27 -25.36 -13.68
N ALA A 289 -4.39 -24.81 -12.84
CA ALA A 289 -4.06 -25.39 -11.54
C ALA A 289 -5.22 -25.19 -10.55
N LYS A 290 -5.47 -26.23 -9.76
CA LYS A 290 -6.48 -26.22 -8.68
C LYS A 290 -5.86 -26.35 -7.29
N THR A 291 -4.54 -26.43 -7.21
CA THR A 291 -3.78 -26.49 -5.97
C THR A 291 -2.58 -25.53 -6.06
N VAL A 292 -2.10 -25.05 -4.92
CA VAL A 292 -0.86 -24.29 -4.80
C VAL A 292 0.07 -24.99 -3.83
N HIS A 293 1.32 -25.17 -4.24
CA HIS A 293 2.39 -25.68 -3.39
C HIS A 293 3.03 -24.50 -2.65
N ALA A 294 2.74 -24.35 -1.37
CA ALA A 294 3.01 -23.15 -0.59
C ALA A 294 3.79 -23.49 0.68
N TYR A 295 4.85 -22.74 0.99
CA TYR A 295 5.50 -22.86 2.29
C TYR A 295 4.66 -22.17 3.36
N ILE A 296 4.40 -22.86 4.46
CA ILE A 296 3.69 -22.31 5.61
C ILE A 296 4.68 -22.30 6.78
N PRO A 297 5.21 -21.13 7.19
CA PRO A 297 6.18 -21.03 8.28
C PRO A 297 5.67 -21.60 9.60
N GLN A 298 6.60 -21.96 10.50
CA GLN A 298 6.27 -22.45 11.84
C GLN A 298 5.57 -21.38 12.68
N ASP A 299 4.25 -21.38 12.62
CA ASP A 299 3.36 -20.52 13.39
C ASP A 299 1.94 -21.11 13.34
N ILE A 300 1.00 -20.44 14.02
CA ILE A 300 -0.42 -20.69 13.84
C ILE A 300 -0.94 -19.76 12.76
N TRP A 301 -1.59 -20.35 11.76
CA TRP A 301 -2.20 -19.63 10.65
C TRP A 301 -3.70 -19.89 10.63
N TYR A 302 -4.47 -18.91 10.18
CA TYR A 302 -5.93 -19.02 10.06
C TYR A 302 -6.36 -18.64 8.66
N GLU A 303 -7.05 -19.53 7.95
CA GLU A 303 -7.56 -19.22 6.62
C GLU A 303 -8.48 -17.98 6.69
N PHE A 304 -8.23 -17.00 5.82
CA PHE A 304 -9.01 -15.78 5.73
C PHE A 304 -10.00 -15.87 4.56
N PRO A 305 -11.30 -15.58 4.75
CA PRO A 305 -11.94 -15.06 5.97
C PRO A 305 -12.59 -16.14 6.87
N SER A 306 -12.51 -17.43 6.51
CA SER A 306 -13.26 -18.52 7.18
C SER A 306 -12.91 -18.63 8.67
N GLY A 307 -11.63 -18.49 9.01
CA GLY A 307 -11.07 -18.67 10.33
C GLY A 307 -10.57 -20.08 10.61
N VAL A 308 -10.56 -20.98 9.62
CA VAL A 308 -10.11 -22.37 9.79
C VAL A 308 -8.64 -22.38 10.19
N LYS A 309 -8.33 -23.04 11.31
CA LYS A 309 -6.99 -23.12 11.87
C LYS A 309 -6.10 -24.07 11.06
N LEU A 310 -4.91 -23.58 10.72
CA LEU A 310 -3.81 -24.31 10.12
C LEU A 310 -2.58 -24.16 11.03
N THR A 311 -2.26 -25.20 11.81
CA THR A 311 -1.01 -25.23 12.57
C THR A 311 0.08 -25.78 11.67
N SER A 312 1.16 -25.02 11.49
CA SER A 312 2.31 -25.46 10.69
C SER A 312 3.56 -25.60 11.56
N VAL A 313 4.41 -26.56 11.19
CA VAL A 313 5.75 -26.75 11.78
C VAL A 313 6.87 -26.24 10.85
N GLY A 314 6.53 -25.45 9.83
CA GLY A 314 7.50 -24.94 8.85
C GLY A 314 7.73 -25.94 7.72
N LEU A 315 6.76 -26.07 6.81
CA LEU A 315 6.84 -27.01 5.69
C LEU A 315 6.04 -26.55 4.48
N PHE A 316 6.37 -27.10 3.32
CA PHE A 316 5.58 -26.93 2.10
C PHE A 316 4.34 -27.79 2.14
N MET A 317 3.20 -27.19 1.82
CA MET A 317 1.87 -27.82 1.80
C MET A 317 1.21 -27.63 0.44
N ASP A 318 0.47 -28.63 -0.02
CA ASP A 318 -0.44 -28.49 -1.14
C ASP A 318 -1.79 -27.98 -0.62
N LEU A 319 -2.14 -26.76 -1.00
CA LEU A 319 -3.38 -26.10 -0.59
C LEU A 319 -4.37 -26.07 -1.74
N ASP A 320 -5.64 -26.36 -1.46
CA ASP A 320 -6.72 -26.19 -2.43
C ASP A 320 -6.80 -24.73 -2.90
N ALA A 321 -6.79 -24.54 -4.21
CA ALA A 321 -6.83 -23.25 -4.89
C ALA A 321 -7.69 -23.33 -6.16
N PRO A 322 -8.98 -23.73 -6.07
CA PRO A 322 -9.91 -23.65 -7.21
C PRO A 322 -10.07 -22.19 -7.68
N LEU A 323 -10.71 -21.96 -8.83
CA LEU A 323 -10.72 -20.64 -9.49
C LEU A 323 -11.27 -19.52 -8.59
N GLU A 324 -12.26 -19.85 -7.78
CA GLU A 324 -12.94 -18.96 -6.83
C GLU A 324 -12.12 -18.61 -5.59
N LYS A 325 -10.99 -19.30 -5.35
CA LYS A 325 -10.21 -19.19 -4.12
C LYS A 325 -8.78 -18.72 -4.35
N ILE A 326 -8.37 -17.72 -3.56
CA ILE A 326 -6.98 -17.39 -3.27
C ILE A 326 -6.67 -17.77 -1.82
N ASN A 327 -5.51 -18.40 -1.59
CA ASN A 327 -5.11 -18.77 -0.23
C ASN A 327 -4.50 -17.56 0.48
N VAL A 328 -5.17 -17.12 1.55
CA VAL A 328 -4.73 -16.04 2.42
C VAL A 328 -4.88 -16.51 3.85
N HIS A 329 -3.84 -16.35 4.66
CA HIS A 329 -3.86 -16.78 6.05
C HIS A 329 -3.50 -15.65 7.00
N VAL A 330 -4.26 -15.50 8.08
CA VAL A 330 -3.96 -14.60 9.19
C VAL A 330 -3.01 -15.28 10.14
N ARG A 331 -1.90 -14.62 10.48
CA ARG A 331 -0.94 -15.07 11.49
C ARG A 331 -1.53 -14.95 12.89
N GLY A 332 -1.40 -15.99 13.70
CA GLY A 332 -1.73 -15.96 15.13
C GLY A 332 -1.03 -14.82 15.85
N GLY A 333 -1.71 -14.25 16.84
CA GLY A 333 -1.25 -13.06 17.55
C GLY A 333 -1.57 -11.74 16.84
N SER A 334 -2.28 -11.75 15.72
CA SER A 334 -2.66 -10.52 14.99
C SER A 334 -4.07 -10.06 15.34
N ILE A 335 -4.24 -8.75 15.53
CA ILE A 335 -5.54 -8.08 15.58
C ILE A 335 -5.65 -7.13 14.38
N ILE A 336 -6.57 -7.42 13.46
CA ILE A 336 -6.71 -6.68 12.20
C ILE A 336 -7.98 -5.82 12.25
N PRO A 337 -7.86 -4.48 12.13
CA PRO A 337 -9.03 -3.62 11.97
C PRO A 337 -9.56 -3.69 10.55
N MET A 338 -10.88 -3.83 10.45
CA MET A 338 -11.63 -3.96 9.20
C MET A 338 -12.85 -3.05 9.21
N GLN A 339 -13.43 -2.79 8.05
CA GLN A 339 -14.74 -2.17 7.89
C GLN A 339 -15.57 -2.98 6.91
N ALA A 340 -16.91 -2.89 6.99
CA ALA A 340 -17.73 -3.42 5.92
C ALA A 340 -17.38 -2.72 4.58
N PRO A 341 -17.16 -3.45 3.48
CA PRO A 341 -16.77 -2.84 2.22
C PRO A 341 -17.92 -2.03 1.60
N GLY A 342 -17.63 -0.79 1.19
CA GLY A 342 -18.52 0.02 0.36
C GLY A 342 -18.11 0.02 -1.12
N PRO A 343 -18.93 0.53 -2.04
CA PRO A 343 -18.57 0.62 -3.47
C PRO A 343 -17.42 1.61 -3.74
N ASN A 344 -17.15 2.51 -2.78
CA ASN A 344 -16.01 3.42 -2.77
C ASN A 344 -15.65 3.78 -1.31
N LEU A 345 -14.52 4.45 -1.12
CA LEU A 345 -14.06 4.84 0.22
C LEU A 345 -14.92 5.94 0.87
N MET A 346 -15.61 6.78 0.10
CA MET A 346 -16.49 7.81 0.66
C MET A 346 -17.65 7.19 1.44
N ILE A 347 -18.17 6.06 0.97
CA ILE A 347 -19.20 5.29 1.66
C ILE A 347 -18.56 4.36 2.69
N GLY A 348 -17.53 3.60 2.30
CA GLY A 348 -16.93 2.56 3.15
C GLY A 348 -16.33 3.08 4.44
N ARG A 349 -15.72 4.29 4.44
CA ARG A 349 -15.09 4.88 5.63
C ARG A 349 -16.08 5.23 6.74
N GLY A 350 -17.37 5.40 6.42
CA GLY A 350 -18.42 5.67 7.41
C GLY A 350 -18.98 4.41 8.06
N ASN A 351 -18.61 3.21 7.58
CA ASN A 351 -19.12 1.97 8.14
C ASN A 351 -18.48 1.67 9.50
N PRO A 352 -19.20 1.00 10.42
CA PRO A 352 -18.61 0.54 11.66
C PRO A 352 -17.42 -0.39 11.44
N PHE A 353 -16.50 -0.36 12.39
CA PHE A 353 -15.33 -1.22 12.42
C PHE A 353 -15.68 -2.64 12.86
N THR A 354 -14.90 -3.59 12.36
CA THR A 354 -14.79 -4.96 12.85
C THR A 354 -13.36 -5.21 13.27
N LEU A 355 -13.13 -5.84 14.43
CA LEU A 355 -11.82 -6.36 14.79
C LEU A 355 -11.78 -7.87 14.55
N LEU A 356 -10.85 -8.33 13.71
CA LEU A 356 -10.52 -9.74 13.55
C LEU A 356 -9.34 -10.08 14.47
N VAL A 357 -9.58 -10.93 15.46
CA VAL A 357 -8.61 -11.33 16.48
C VAL A 357 -8.18 -12.77 16.22
N ALA A 358 -6.96 -12.98 15.74
CA ALA A 358 -6.36 -14.28 15.55
C ALA A 358 -5.57 -14.69 16.80
N GLN A 359 -6.09 -15.60 17.62
CA GLN A 359 -5.41 -16.00 18.86
C GLN A 359 -4.09 -16.74 18.58
N TRP A 360 -3.06 -16.49 19.38
CA TRP A 360 -1.87 -17.35 19.42
C TRP A 360 -1.99 -18.44 20.50
N ALA A 361 -1.01 -19.34 20.63
CA ALA A 361 -0.99 -20.44 21.58
C ALA A 361 -1.02 -19.96 23.03
N SER A 362 -0.34 -18.85 23.32
CA SER A 362 -0.37 -18.15 24.61
C SER A 362 -1.60 -17.27 24.81
N ASN A 363 -2.57 -17.31 23.89
CA ASN A 363 -3.78 -16.50 23.93
C ASN A 363 -3.48 -15.00 24.04
N ASN A 364 -2.47 -14.54 23.32
CA ASN A 364 -2.07 -13.15 23.19
C ASN A 364 -2.24 -12.67 21.75
N GLY A 365 -2.33 -11.36 21.57
CA GLY A 365 -2.36 -10.76 20.25
C GLY A 365 -2.25 -9.24 20.31
N THR A 366 -1.78 -8.64 19.23
CA THR A 366 -1.61 -7.19 19.13
C THR A 366 -2.05 -6.69 17.76
N GLY A 367 -2.43 -5.42 17.72
CA GLY A 367 -2.77 -4.72 16.49
C GLY A 367 -2.83 -3.23 16.71
N ASN A 368 -2.95 -2.48 15.61
CA ASN A 368 -3.04 -1.04 15.66
C ASN A 368 -4.03 -0.53 14.62
N LEU A 369 -4.56 0.66 14.84
CA LEU A 369 -5.35 1.41 13.86
C LEU A 369 -4.88 2.86 13.85
N PHE A 370 -4.43 3.34 12.69
CA PHE A 370 -4.25 4.76 12.40
C PHE A 370 -5.44 5.28 11.60
N TRP A 371 -6.01 6.41 12.00
CA TRP A 371 -7.16 7.00 11.34
C TRP A 371 -7.13 8.52 11.34
N ASP A 372 -7.06 9.14 10.17
CA ASP A 372 -7.20 10.58 9.97
C ASP A 372 -8.30 10.85 8.94
N ASP A 373 -8.42 12.08 8.44
CA ASP A 373 -9.41 12.47 7.43
C ASP A 373 -9.18 11.82 6.05
N GLY A 374 -8.02 11.20 5.82
CA GLY A 374 -7.64 10.55 4.57
C GLY A 374 -7.15 11.48 3.46
N ASP A 375 -7.06 12.79 3.68
CA ASP A 375 -6.82 13.76 2.59
C ASP A 375 -5.98 14.98 3.02
N SER A 376 -5.92 15.37 4.29
CA SER A 376 -5.10 16.51 4.75
C SER A 376 -3.60 16.26 4.65
N ILE A 377 -2.82 17.27 4.26
CA ILE A 377 -1.37 17.14 4.01
C ILE A 377 -0.62 16.77 5.28
N ASP A 378 -0.95 17.42 6.39
CA ASP A 378 -0.15 17.56 7.59
C ASP A 378 -0.84 16.95 8.83
N SER A 379 -1.72 15.95 8.62
CA SER A 379 -2.48 15.36 9.73
C SER A 379 -1.56 14.79 10.82
N ILE A 380 -0.42 14.22 10.43
CA ILE A 380 0.55 13.64 11.34
C ILE A 380 1.29 14.75 12.13
N GLU A 381 1.78 15.77 11.43
CA GLU A 381 2.53 16.90 12.01
C GLU A 381 1.66 17.72 12.97
N THR A 382 0.40 17.96 12.60
CA THR A 382 -0.60 18.67 13.41
C THR A 382 -1.27 17.78 14.47
N LYS A 383 -0.97 16.48 14.46
CA LYS A 383 -1.62 15.46 15.29
C LYS A 383 -3.15 15.45 15.16
N THR A 384 -3.69 15.74 13.98
CA THR A 384 -5.13 15.68 13.68
C THR A 384 -5.52 14.28 13.17
N TYR A 385 -5.28 13.29 14.02
CA TYR A 385 -5.60 11.89 13.77
C TYR A 385 -6.04 11.18 15.06
N ASN A 386 -6.51 9.95 14.92
CA ASN A 386 -6.72 9.00 16.00
C ASN A 386 -5.75 7.82 15.82
N TYR A 387 -5.24 7.31 16.94
CA TYR A 387 -4.39 6.12 16.95
C TYR A 387 -4.81 5.20 18.08
N PHE A 388 -5.00 3.93 17.73
CA PHE A 388 -5.42 2.89 18.66
C PHE A 388 -4.42 1.75 18.70
N GLU A 389 -4.25 1.18 19.88
CA GLU A 389 -3.51 -0.04 20.14
C GLU A 389 -4.49 -1.09 20.66
N PHE A 390 -4.48 -2.25 20.03
CA PHE A 390 -5.28 -3.39 20.43
C PHE A 390 -4.36 -4.42 21.07
N THR A 391 -4.77 -4.95 22.22
CA THR A 391 -4.05 -6.04 22.89
C THR A 391 -5.02 -7.09 23.39
N LEU A 392 -4.68 -8.37 23.17
CA LEU A 392 -5.33 -9.50 23.79
C LEU A 392 -4.36 -10.13 24.78
N ASN A 393 -4.85 -10.47 25.97
CA ASN A 393 -4.09 -11.18 26.99
C ASN A 393 -4.64 -12.58 27.28
N ALA A 394 -3.84 -13.36 28.01
CA ALA A 394 -4.14 -14.76 28.33
C ALA A 394 -5.45 -14.95 29.11
N SER A 395 -5.95 -13.90 29.77
CA SER A 395 -7.22 -13.89 30.52
C SER A 395 -8.45 -13.60 29.65
N ASN A 396 -8.34 -13.71 28.33
CA ASN A 396 -9.42 -13.44 27.36
C ASN A 396 -9.93 -11.99 27.43
N ILE A 397 -9.04 -11.02 27.70
CA ILE A 397 -9.38 -9.60 27.72
C ILE A 397 -8.77 -8.95 26.48
N LEU A 398 -9.64 -8.50 25.56
CA LEU A 398 -9.30 -7.59 24.48
C LEU A 398 -9.38 -6.15 25.01
N THR A 399 -8.25 -5.45 24.98
CA THR A 399 -8.16 -4.03 25.33
C THR A 399 -8.00 -3.20 24.07
N ILE A 400 -8.80 -2.15 23.94
CA ILE A 400 -8.74 -1.14 22.90
C ILE A 400 -8.27 0.15 23.57
N ASN A 401 -7.02 0.53 23.36
CA ASN A 401 -6.42 1.71 23.98
C ASN A 401 -6.25 2.82 22.94
N ALA A 402 -6.81 3.99 23.20
CA ALA A 402 -6.69 5.17 22.35
C ALA A 402 -5.52 6.03 22.84
N THR A 403 -4.44 6.11 22.06
CA THR A 403 -3.24 6.88 22.44
C THR A 403 -3.25 8.31 21.89
N VAL A 404 -3.97 8.54 20.78
CA VAL A 404 -4.26 9.85 20.21
C VAL A 404 -5.72 9.87 19.77
N THR A 405 -6.47 10.93 20.08
CA THR A 405 -7.91 11.03 19.80
C THR A 405 -8.31 12.43 19.32
N ASN A 406 -7.57 13.00 18.38
CA ASN A 406 -7.69 14.41 17.99
C ASN A 406 -8.52 14.62 16.71
N TYR A 407 -8.93 13.56 16.02
CA TYR A 407 -9.79 13.63 14.85
C TYR A 407 -11.22 13.24 15.23
N LYS A 408 -12.14 14.22 15.24
CA LYS A 408 -13.52 14.02 15.73
C LYS A 408 -14.58 13.90 14.63
N ASP A 409 -14.21 14.17 13.38
CA ASP A 409 -15.17 14.22 12.27
C ASP A 409 -15.52 12.85 11.67
N SER A 410 -15.00 11.76 12.25
CA SER A 410 -15.31 10.38 11.84
C SER A 410 -15.94 9.61 12.99
N PRO A 411 -17.07 8.92 12.77
CA PRO A 411 -17.67 8.06 13.78
C PRO A 411 -16.79 6.81 13.96
N MET A 412 -16.02 6.75 15.05
CA MET A 412 -15.13 5.63 15.37
C MET A 412 -15.88 4.51 16.10
N ARG A 413 -16.89 3.94 15.44
CA ARG A 413 -17.78 2.92 16.03
C ARG A 413 -17.24 1.52 15.79
N LEU A 414 -16.98 0.76 16.85
CA LEU A 414 -16.70 -0.68 16.78
C LEU A 414 -17.99 -1.45 16.98
N ASP A 415 -18.40 -2.21 15.98
CA ASP A 415 -19.66 -2.96 16.02
C ASP A 415 -19.44 -4.46 16.26
N THR A 416 -18.42 -5.05 15.62
CA THR A 416 -18.19 -6.49 15.64
C THR A 416 -16.76 -6.84 16.08
N VAL A 417 -16.62 -7.86 16.91
CA VAL A 417 -15.32 -8.53 17.16
C VAL A 417 -15.46 -10.00 16.80
N LYS A 418 -14.63 -10.46 15.86
CA LYS A 418 -14.50 -11.87 15.46
C LYS A 418 -13.22 -12.45 16.02
N ILE A 419 -13.33 -13.39 16.95
CA ILE A 419 -12.19 -14.05 17.59
C ILE A 419 -12.06 -15.47 17.02
N LEU A 420 -10.88 -15.79 16.49
CA LEU A 420 -10.54 -17.08 15.90
C LEU A 420 -9.85 -17.98 16.94
N ALA A 421 -10.12 -19.28 16.86
CA ALA A 421 -9.51 -20.35 17.67
C ALA A 421 -9.83 -20.33 19.16
N VAL A 422 -11.01 -19.84 19.51
CA VAL A 422 -11.54 -19.91 20.87
C VAL A 422 -11.85 -21.38 21.18
N SER A 423 -10.92 -22.07 21.84
CA SER A 423 -10.97 -23.53 21.99
C SER A 423 -12.07 -24.06 22.93
N LYS A 424 -12.60 -23.21 23.79
CA LYS A 424 -13.59 -23.58 24.82
C LYS A 424 -14.90 -22.83 24.62
N PRO A 425 -16.07 -23.47 24.88
CA PRO A 425 -17.36 -22.80 24.83
C PRO A 425 -17.43 -21.53 25.69
N ILE A 426 -18.12 -20.50 25.16
CA ILE A 426 -18.29 -19.22 25.83
C ILE A 426 -19.46 -19.26 26.81
N VAL A 427 -19.21 -18.79 28.03
CA VAL A 427 -20.19 -18.70 29.12
C VAL A 427 -20.81 -17.31 29.17
N SER A 428 -19.99 -16.26 29.10
CA SER A 428 -20.47 -14.88 29.09
C SER A 428 -19.47 -13.95 28.42
N VAL A 429 -19.98 -12.81 27.95
CA VAL A 429 -19.21 -11.71 27.38
C VAL A 429 -19.52 -10.44 28.16
N THR A 430 -18.50 -9.64 28.46
CA THR A 430 -18.68 -8.30 29.03
C THR A 430 -17.95 -7.24 28.20
N VAL A 431 -18.54 -6.04 28.16
CA VAL A 431 -18.00 -4.85 27.51
C VAL A 431 -17.91 -3.76 28.57
N ASN A 432 -16.71 -3.29 28.86
CA ASN A 432 -16.41 -2.34 29.94
C ASN A 432 -17.04 -2.78 31.29
N GLY A 433 -16.96 -4.08 31.59
CA GLY A 433 -17.50 -4.70 32.81
C GLY A 433 -19.02 -4.92 32.83
N LYS A 434 -19.76 -4.49 31.81
CA LYS A 434 -21.21 -4.73 31.69
C LYS A 434 -21.48 -5.96 30.84
N GLN A 435 -22.47 -6.78 31.21
CA GLN A 435 -22.88 -7.95 30.45
C GLN A 435 -23.31 -7.58 29.03
N HIS A 436 -22.89 -8.38 28.04
CA HIS A 436 -23.27 -8.26 26.64
C HIS A 436 -23.86 -9.57 26.15
N SER A 437 -25.07 -9.52 25.61
CA SER A 437 -25.84 -10.72 25.24
C SER A 437 -25.74 -11.10 23.77
N ASP A 438 -25.40 -10.16 22.87
CA ASP A 438 -25.34 -10.44 21.44
C ASP A 438 -23.97 -10.99 21.04
N PHE A 439 -23.80 -12.28 21.28
CA PHE A 439 -22.65 -13.04 20.82
C PHE A 439 -23.06 -14.45 20.36
N PHE A 440 -22.28 -15.01 19.45
CA PHE A 440 -22.45 -16.35 18.91
C PHE A 440 -21.11 -17.09 18.93
N TYR A 441 -21.12 -18.32 19.45
CA TYR A 441 -19.96 -19.20 19.42
C TYR A 441 -20.21 -20.38 18.49
N ASN A 442 -19.45 -20.43 17.39
CA ASN A 442 -19.44 -21.55 16.46
C ASN A 442 -18.50 -22.64 16.99
N VAL A 443 -19.06 -23.68 17.61
CA VAL A 443 -18.28 -24.79 18.19
C VAL A 443 -17.42 -25.50 17.12
N PRO A 444 -17.95 -25.91 15.94
CA PRO A 444 -17.14 -26.62 14.95
C PRO A 444 -15.90 -25.86 14.46
N ASN A 445 -16.04 -24.55 14.26
CA ASN A 445 -14.98 -23.70 13.74
C ASN A 445 -14.16 -22.99 14.83
N GLN A 446 -14.55 -23.12 16.10
CA GLN A 446 -13.94 -22.43 17.25
C GLN A 446 -13.89 -20.91 17.07
N ILE A 447 -15.00 -20.31 16.63
CA ILE A 447 -15.09 -18.87 16.35
C ILE A 447 -16.11 -18.23 17.30
N LEU A 448 -15.68 -17.20 18.03
CA LEU A 448 -16.57 -16.30 18.77
C LEU A 448 -16.83 -15.05 17.93
N LEU A 449 -18.10 -14.74 17.70
CA LEU A 449 -18.59 -13.50 17.12
C LEU A 449 -19.31 -12.70 18.20
N ILE A 450 -18.84 -11.49 18.48
CA ILE A 450 -19.50 -10.53 19.37
C ILE A 450 -20.01 -9.41 18.48
N ASN A 451 -21.33 -9.25 18.39
CA ASN A 451 -21.99 -8.33 17.46
C ASN A 451 -22.72 -7.20 18.21
N SER A 452 -23.23 -6.23 17.46
CA SER A 452 -24.08 -5.14 17.97
C SER A 452 -23.46 -4.41 19.16
N LEU A 453 -22.14 -4.22 19.13
CA LEU A 453 -21.42 -3.53 20.20
C LEU A 453 -21.74 -2.04 20.23
N ASP A 454 -21.92 -1.41 19.06
CA ASP A 454 -22.05 0.04 18.87
C ASP A 454 -21.09 0.86 19.76
N LEU A 455 -19.87 0.35 19.94
CA LEU A 455 -18.92 0.90 20.89
C LEU A 455 -18.25 2.13 20.30
N ASP A 456 -18.51 3.30 20.88
CA ASP A 456 -17.77 4.52 20.57
C ASP A 456 -16.34 4.43 21.11
N MET A 457 -15.38 4.15 20.23
CA MET A 457 -13.98 4.02 20.63
C MET A 457 -13.36 5.35 21.11
N LEU A 458 -14.03 6.49 20.91
CA LEU A 458 -13.57 7.80 21.37
C LEU A 458 -14.21 8.23 22.70
N ALA A 459 -15.16 7.45 23.24
CA ALA A 459 -15.88 7.84 24.46
C ALA A 459 -14.99 7.84 25.72
N GLN A 460 -13.92 7.06 25.73
CA GLN A 460 -12.91 7.03 26.80
C GLN A 460 -11.57 6.57 26.24
N SER A 461 -10.50 6.71 27.04
CA SER A 461 -9.14 6.37 26.62
C SER A 461 -8.91 4.87 26.43
N SER A 462 -9.68 4.01 27.10
CA SER A 462 -9.53 2.56 27.00
C SER A 462 -10.85 1.85 27.15
N HIS A 463 -11.10 0.84 26.30
CA HIS A 463 -12.23 -0.07 26.40
C HIS A 463 -11.77 -1.51 26.57
N THR A 464 -12.58 -2.32 27.24
CA THR A 464 -12.31 -3.74 27.43
C THR A 464 -13.49 -4.58 26.95
N ILE A 465 -13.17 -5.67 26.26
CA ILE A 465 -14.10 -6.73 25.90
C ILE A 465 -13.53 -8.03 26.46
N GLN A 466 -14.26 -8.69 27.34
CA GLN A 466 -13.84 -9.91 28.00
C GLN A 466 -14.83 -11.02 27.75
N TRP A 467 -14.34 -12.23 27.49
CA TRP A 467 -15.18 -13.43 27.47
C TRP A 467 -14.68 -14.47 28.48
N THR A 468 -15.63 -15.20 29.05
CA THR A 468 -15.35 -16.33 29.94
C THR A 468 -15.69 -17.61 29.22
N THR A 469 -14.88 -18.63 29.44
CA THR A 469 -15.09 -19.97 28.87
C THR A 469 -15.52 -20.95 29.94
N THR A 470 -16.05 -22.10 29.54
CA THR A 470 -16.20 -23.23 30.47
C THR A 470 -14.84 -23.61 31.05
N ILE A 471 -14.86 -24.18 32.27
CA ILE A 471 -13.66 -24.68 32.96
C ILE A 471 -13.03 -25.81 32.15
#